data_AF-A0A834TLP3-F1
#
_entry.id   AF-A0A834TLP3-F1
#
_cell.length_a   1.000
_cell.length_b   1.000
_cell.length_c   1.000
_cell.angle_alpha   90.00
_cell.angle_beta   90.00
_cell.angle_gamma   90.00
#
_symmetry.space_group_name_H-M   'P 1'
#
loop_
_entity.id
_entity.type
_entity.pdbx_description
1 polymer ?
#
loop_
_entity_poly.entity_id
_entity_poly.type
_entity_poly.pdbx_seq_one_letter_code
_entity_poly.pdbx_strand_id
1 'polypeptide(L)'
;MNPTTTYPFLSMPSDPKSPRCFALLPLTHKAFAELVVDIDHPVSRWSPDSVEEYLGYTLRLIELFNSVSSSLSRIGQSRLSLSYGLIKFKKSSSPSHHHHLKGIEIGAGRLKLSPNFGPGEEKSRVSHGKERVIQEAIGELKMIGFWVCGVVLSALSNGDDAKALLELRKAMASGVYSSIDAKISEKMIVLKEVKEINDAVGDLLVVKSSDSDSDAVKAEAAMEVEKKVNGFQKMLDDLSKEVDGVFSKVMTQRNELVDCFRFRKQPHKSVV
;
A
#
# COMPACT_ATOMS: atom_id res chain seq x y z
N MET A 1 31.89 -31.24 -7.92
CA MET A 1 30.97 -31.18 -6.77
C MET A 1 31.41 -30.01 -5.91
N ASN A 2 30.64 -28.92 -5.88
CA ASN A 2 30.85 -27.79 -4.99
C ASN A 2 29.54 -27.56 -4.20
N PRO A 3 29.63 -27.27 -2.89
CA PRO A 3 28.47 -27.12 -2.03
C PRO A 3 27.86 -25.73 -2.18
N THR A 4 26.53 -25.72 -2.33
CA THR A 4 25.58 -24.77 -1.76
C THR A 4 26.06 -23.33 -1.51
N THR A 5 26.00 -22.50 -2.56
CA THR A 5 26.00 -21.04 -2.39
C THR A 5 24.59 -20.62 -1.97
N THR A 6 24.34 -20.61 -0.67
CA THR A 6 23.10 -20.07 -0.09
C THR A 6 23.15 -18.54 -0.23
N TYR A 7 22.33 -17.97 -1.13
CA TYR A 7 22.18 -16.52 -1.24
C TYR A 7 21.50 -15.97 0.03
N PRO A 8 22.17 -15.11 0.83
CA PRO A 8 21.60 -14.60 2.08
C PRO A 8 20.47 -13.59 1.89
N PHE A 9 20.20 -13.15 0.65
CA PHE A 9 19.16 -12.16 0.33
C PHE A 9 17.75 -12.74 0.16
N LEU A 10 17.59 -14.07 0.17
CA LEU A 10 16.29 -14.75 0.13
C LEU A 10 15.78 -15.20 1.51
N SER A 11 16.53 -14.93 2.58
CA SER A 11 16.00 -15.05 3.94
C SER A 11 15.12 -13.85 4.25
N MET A 12 13.89 -13.91 3.75
CA MET A 12 12.79 -13.06 4.17
C MET A 12 12.68 -13.09 5.70
N PRO A 13 12.60 -11.93 6.39
CA PRO A 13 12.34 -11.89 7.82
C PRO A 13 11.07 -12.69 8.15
N SER A 14 11.18 -13.61 9.09
CA SER A 14 10.15 -14.58 9.47
C SER A 14 8.95 -13.97 10.18
N ASP A 15 8.90 -12.66 10.43
CA ASP A 15 7.79 -12.04 11.14
C ASP A 15 6.53 -11.89 10.25
N PRO A 16 5.37 -12.42 10.67
CA PRO A 16 4.19 -12.56 9.82
C PRO A 16 3.25 -11.34 9.81
N LYS A 17 3.67 -10.16 10.29
CA LYS A 17 2.73 -9.07 10.69
C LYS A 17 2.71 -7.79 9.83
N SER A 18 3.61 -7.61 8.86
CA SER A 18 3.53 -6.48 7.89
C SER A 18 3.11 -7.00 6.51
N PRO A 19 2.35 -6.22 5.71
CA PRO A 19 2.10 -6.55 4.31
C PRO A 19 3.42 -6.50 3.53
N ARG A 20 4.06 -7.67 3.45
CA ARG A 20 5.38 -7.95 2.84
C ARG A 20 5.55 -7.47 1.39
N CYS A 21 4.50 -6.96 0.74
CA CYS A 21 4.55 -6.48 -0.63
C CYS A 21 5.16 -5.08 -0.76
N PHE A 22 5.04 -4.19 0.24
CA PHE A 22 5.62 -2.84 0.16
C PHE A 22 7.16 -2.87 0.10
N ALA A 23 7.79 -3.88 0.72
CA ALA A 23 9.22 -4.12 0.60
C ALA A 23 9.70 -4.33 -0.84
N LEU A 24 8.84 -4.77 -1.76
CA LEU A 24 9.19 -4.93 -3.17
C LEU A 24 9.47 -3.59 -3.86
N LEU A 25 8.85 -2.49 -3.43
CA LEU A 25 9.04 -1.18 -4.06
C LEU A 25 10.47 -0.66 -3.86
N PRO A 26 11.01 -0.54 -2.62
CA PRO A 26 12.40 -0.15 -2.42
C PRO A 26 13.40 -1.08 -3.10
N LEU A 27 13.14 -2.40 -3.10
CA LEU A 27 14.03 -3.38 -3.76
C LEU A 27 14.09 -3.16 -5.27
N THR A 28 12.94 -2.98 -5.91
CA THR A 28 12.86 -2.77 -7.36
C THR A 28 13.49 -1.44 -7.77
N HIS A 29 13.20 -0.37 -7.02
CA HIS A 29 13.82 0.94 -7.26
C HIS A 29 15.34 0.92 -7.08
N LYS A 30 15.85 0.14 -6.11
CA LYS A 30 17.29 -0.06 -5.93
C LYS A 30 17.91 -0.82 -7.10
N ALA A 31 17.30 -1.95 -7.50
CA ALA A 31 17.78 -2.73 -8.64
C ALA A 31 17.77 -1.92 -9.94
N PHE A 32 16.77 -1.07 -10.15
CA PHE A 32 16.74 -0.13 -11.25
C PHE A 32 17.89 0.88 -11.21
N ALA A 33 18.19 1.46 -10.04
CA ALA A 33 19.31 2.38 -9.89
C ALA A 33 20.66 1.71 -10.17
N GLU A 34 20.85 0.47 -9.71
CA GLU A 34 22.04 -0.34 -10.00
C GLU A 34 22.17 -0.61 -11.51
N LEU A 35 21.07 -1.00 -12.17
CA LEU A 35 21.03 -1.20 -13.63
C LEU A 35 21.46 0.06 -14.39
N VAL A 36 20.96 1.24 -14.00
CA VAL A 36 21.30 2.53 -14.64
C VAL A 36 22.81 2.82 -14.58
N VAL A 37 23.44 2.46 -13.46
CA VAL A 37 24.89 2.59 -13.27
C VAL A 37 25.65 1.57 -14.12
N ASP A 38 25.24 0.30 -14.06
CA ASP A 38 25.90 -0.80 -14.76
C ASP A 38 25.92 -0.62 -16.28
N ILE A 39 24.82 -0.08 -16.85
CA ILE A 39 24.75 0.19 -18.28
C ILE A 39 25.44 1.51 -18.66
N ASP A 40 25.98 2.30 -17.74
CA ASP A 40 26.54 3.65 -17.98
C ASP A 40 25.60 4.53 -18.84
N HIS A 41 24.34 4.64 -18.42
CA HIS A 41 23.35 5.49 -19.08
C HIS A 41 22.65 6.38 -18.05
N PRO A 42 23.37 7.36 -17.48
CA PRO A 42 22.82 8.23 -16.44
C PRO A 42 21.61 9.02 -16.95
N VAL A 43 20.77 9.46 -16.01
CA VAL A 43 19.54 10.23 -16.26
C VAL A 43 19.74 11.42 -17.21
N SER A 44 20.92 12.04 -17.20
CA SER A 44 21.27 13.15 -18.08
C SER A 44 21.29 12.80 -19.59
N ARG A 45 21.43 11.50 -19.91
CA ARG A 45 21.44 10.94 -21.27
C ARG A 45 20.10 10.34 -21.69
N TRP A 46 19.11 10.28 -20.79
CA TRP A 46 17.80 9.74 -21.11
C TRP A 46 17.08 10.63 -22.14
N SER A 47 16.27 10.00 -22.99
CA SER A 47 15.41 10.74 -23.89
C SER A 47 14.33 11.52 -23.13
N PRO A 48 13.78 12.60 -23.71
CA PRO A 48 12.64 13.32 -23.11
C PRO A 48 11.46 12.39 -22.79
N ASP A 49 11.22 11.40 -23.65
CA ASP A 49 10.12 10.45 -23.52
C ASP A 49 10.32 9.56 -22.27
N SER A 50 11.52 9.02 -22.04
CA SER A 50 11.82 8.21 -20.84
C SER A 50 11.79 9.03 -19.54
N VAL A 51 12.21 10.30 -19.59
CA VAL A 51 12.12 11.21 -18.44
C VAL A 51 10.66 11.50 -18.10
N GLU A 52 9.85 11.84 -19.10
CA GLU A 52 8.41 12.04 -18.94
C GLU A 52 7.74 10.78 -18.40
N GLU A 53 8.13 9.61 -18.92
CA GLU A 53 7.57 8.34 -18.49
C GLU A 53 7.88 8.02 -17.02
N TYR A 54 9.14 8.17 -16.59
CA TYR A 54 9.54 7.94 -15.20
C TYR A 54 8.90 8.94 -14.24
N LEU A 55 8.82 10.22 -14.63
CA LEU A 55 8.12 11.24 -13.85
C LEU A 55 6.61 10.98 -13.81
N GLY A 56 6.01 10.52 -14.89
CA GLY A 56 4.60 10.11 -14.93
C GLY A 56 4.33 8.93 -14.00
N TYR A 57 5.20 7.92 -14.02
CA TYR A 57 5.17 6.78 -13.11
C TYR A 57 5.24 7.19 -11.63
N THR A 58 6.28 7.94 -11.26
CA THR A 58 6.48 8.33 -9.85
C THR A 58 5.36 9.23 -9.34
N LEU A 59 4.77 10.08 -10.19
CA LEU A 59 3.61 10.90 -9.84
C LEU A 59 2.41 10.03 -9.49
N ARG A 60 2.11 9.03 -10.34
CA ARG A 60 1.00 8.10 -10.09
C ARG A 60 1.23 7.27 -8.82
N LEU A 61 2.47 6.87 -8.53
CA LEU A 61 2.77 6.20 -7.26
C LEU A 61 2.46 7.09 -6.05
N ILE A 62 2.82 8.37 -6.10
CA ILE A 62 2.52 9.35 -5.04
C ILE A 62 1.00 9.47 -4.83
N GLU A 63 0.22 9.54 -5.91
CA GLU A 63 -1.26 9.56 -5.85
C GLU A 63 -1.84 8.29 -5.22
N LEU A 64 -1.27 7.12 -5.56
CA LEU A 64 -1.65 5.84 -4.97
C LEU A 64 -1.31 5.77 -3.48
N PHE A 65 -0.13 6.23 -3.06
CA PHE A 65 0.23 6.29 -1.65
C PHE A 65 -0.68 7.23 -0.86
N ASN A 66 -1.00 8.41 -1.40
CA ASN A 66 -1.98 9.32 -0.79
C ASN A 66 -3.35 8.65 -0.62
N SER A 67 -3.74 7.84 -1.60
CA SER A 67 -4.98 7.05 -1.55
C SER A 67 -4.95 5.97 -0.46
N VAL A 68 -3.80 5.31 -0.28
CA VAL A 68 -3.56 4.35 0.81
C VAL A 68 -3.66 5.07 2.15
N SER A 69 -2.93 6.18 2.35
CA SER A 69 -2.95 6.96 3.60
C SER A 69 -4.35 7.49 3.94
N SER A 70 -5.12 7.94 2.94
CA SER A 70 -6.52 8.34 3.10
C SER A 70 -7.41 7.17 3.56
N SER A 71 -7.20 5.98 3.00
CA SER A 71 -7.94 4.78 3.38
C SER A 71 -7.59 4.34 4.81
N LEU A 72 -6.31 4.34 5.18
CA LEU A 72 -5.85 4.08 6.55
C LEU A 72 -6.45 5.08 7.55
N SER A 73 -6.47 6.36 7.21
CA SER A 73 -7.05 7.41 8.06
C SER A 73 -8.53 7.16 8.34
N ARG A 74 -9.32 6.81 7.33
CA ARG A 74 -10.75 6.50 7.51
C ARG A 74 -10.99 5.23 8.32
N ILE A 75 -10.21 4.16 8.10
CA ILE A 75 -10.27 2.97 8.96
C ILE A 75 -9.93 3.36 10.41
N GLY A 76 -8.92 4.21 10.59
CA GLY A 76 -8.55 4.79 11.88
C GLY A 76 -9.70 5.55 12.54
N GLN A 77 -10.47 6.34 11.79
CA GLN A 77 -11.66 7.04 12.28
C GLN A 77 -12.78 6.08 12.71
N SER A 78 -13.09 5.06 11.88
CA SER A 78 -14.07 4.01 12.23
C SER A 78 -13.69 3.31 13.53
N ARG A 79 -12.42 2.95 13.67
CA ARG A 79 -11.87 2.35 14.89
C ARG A 79 -11.99 3.28 16.10
N LEU A 80 -11.64 4.56 15.97
CA LEU A 80 -11.77 5.53 17.08
C LEU A 80 -13.22 5.70 17.52
N SER A 81 -14.18 5.68 16.58
CA SER A 81 -15.61 5.68 16.89
C SER A 81 -15.99 4.44 17.71
N LEU A 82 -15.52 3.25 17.32
CA LEU A 82 -15.74 2.01 18.07
C LEU A 82 -15.12 2.07 19.48
N SER A 83 -13.87 2.51 19.62
CA SER A 83 -13.21 2.69 20.94
C SER A 83 -14.00 3.64 21.84
N TYR A 84 -14.52 4.73 21.28
CA TYR A 84 -15.37 5.66 22.01
C TYR A 84 -16.69 5.01 22.46
N GLY A 85 -17.32 4.23 21.58
CA GLY A 85 -18.49 3.40 21.91
C GLY A 85 -18.23 2.45 23.07
N LEU A 86 -17.09 1.76 23.09
CA LEU A 86 -16.68 0.86 24.17
C LEU A 86 -16.46 1.60 25.51
N ILE A 87 -15.82 2.76 25.49
CA ILE A 87 -15.62 3.58 26.70
C ILE A 87 -16.97 3.97 27.29
N LYS A 88 -17.93 4.38 26.45
CA LYS A 88 -19.29 4.72 26.90
C LYS A 88 -20.05 3.51 27.42
N PHE A 89 -19.91 2.36 26.74
CA PHE A 89 -20.52 1.10 27.16
C PHE A 89 -20.08 0.71 28.58
N LYS A 90 -18.79 0.84 28.90
CA LYS A 90 -18.26 0.54 30.24
C LYS A 90 -18.68 1.55 31.32
N LYS A 91 -18.93 2.81 30.94
CA LYS A 91 -19.20 3.91 31.89
C LYS A 91 -20.67 4.19 32.16
N SER A 92 -21.59 3.78 31.30
CA SER A 92 -23.00 4.13 31.43
C SER A 92 -23.93 3.05 30.89
N SER A 93 -24.97 2.70 31.64
CA SER A 93 -26.05 1.80 31.22
C SER A 93 -27.08 2.44 30.28
N SER A 94 -26.82 3.66 29.77
CA SER A 94 -27.82 4.44 29.03
C SER A 94 -27.98 3.99 27.56
N PRO A 95 -29.21 3.75 27.06
CA PRO A 95 -29.52 3.30 25.69
C PRO A 95 -29.10 4.22 24.54
N SER A 96 -28.86 5.52 24.78
CA SER A 96 -28.77 6.53 23.72
C SER A 96 -27.40 6.64 23.02
N HIS A 97 -26.37 5.95 23.51
CA HIS A 97 -24.99 6.10 23.05
C HIS A 97 -24.48 4.99 22.11
N HIS A 98 -25.38 4.12 21.68
CA HIS A 98 -25.06 2.84 21.03
C HIS A 98 -24.78 2.95 19.52
N HIS A 99 -24.99 4.12 18.93
CA HIS A 99 -24.68 4.39 17.51
C HIS A 99 -23.17 4.27 17.20
N HIS A 100 -22.31 4.33 18.21
CA HIS A 100 -20.87 4.20 18.06
C HIS A 100 -20.35 2.76 18.22
N LEU A 101 -21.14 1.81 18.72
CA LEU A 101 -20.81 0.38 18.77
C LEU A 101 -21.08 -0.27 17.41
N LYS A 102 -20.47 0.29 16.37
CA LYS A 102 -20.53 -0.24 15.01
C LYS A 102 -19.19 -0.89 14.69
N GLY A 103 -19.23 -1.97 13.92
CA GLY A 103 -18.03 -2.57 13.35
C GLY A 103 -17.23 -1.56 12.52
N ILE A 104 -15.96 -1.87 12.30
CA ILE A 104 -15.06 -1.08 11.46
C ILE A 104 -15.53 -1.20 10.02
N GLU A 105 -15.82 -0.05 9.42
CA GLU A 105 -16.12 0.06 8.00
C GLU A 105 -14.82 0.26 7.22
N ILE A 106 -14.60 -0.64 6.26
CA ILE A 106 -13.60 -0.50 5.21
C ILE A 106 -14.34 0.01 3.97
N GLY A 107 -13.72 0.93 3.25
CA GLY A 107 -14.09 1.35 1.92
C GLY A 107 -12.92 2.15 1.40
N ALA A 108 -12.78 2.35 0.09
CA ALA A 108 -11.99 3.45 -0.45
C ALA A 108 -12.90 4.68 -0.57
N GLY A 109 -12.34 5.89 -0.51
CA GLY A 109 -13.04 7.06 -1.00
C GLY A 109 -12.85 7.01 -2.50
N ARG A 110 -13.92 7.10 -3.29
CA ARG A 110 -13.94 6.96 -4.77
C ARG A 110 -12.55 7.16 -5.36
N LEU A 111 -11.84 6.06 -5.59
CA LEU A 111 -10.56 6.11 -6.23
C LEU A 111 -10.84 6.49 -7.68
N LYS A 112 -10.62 7.75 -8.03
CA LYS A 112 -10.55 8.16 -9.44
C LYS A 112 -9.23 7.65 -10.02
N LEU A 113 -9.11 6.34 -10.10
CA LEU A 113 -8.09 5.69 -10.89
C LEU A 113 -8.38 6.06 -12.34
N SER A 114 -7.56 6.93 -12.91
CA SER A 114 -7.65 7.27 -14.33
C SER A 114 -7.58 5.97 -15.16
N PRO A 115 -8.45 5.76 -16.17
CA PRO A 115 -8.54 4.48 -16.91
C PRO A 115 -7.24 4.00 -17.57
N ASN A 116 -6.22 4.87 -17.68
CA ASN A 116 -4.96 4.59 -18.37
C ASN A 116 -3.94 3.82 -17.50
N PHE A 117 -4.36 2.74 -16.84
CA PHE A 117 -3.45 1.80 -16.16
C PHE A 117 -2.99 0.65 -17.04
N GLY A 118 -3.57 0.48 -18.23
CA GLY A 118 -2.98 -0.39 -19.23
C GLY A 118 -1.61 0.13 -19.66
N PRO A 119 -0.76 -0.71 -20.27
CA PRO A 119 0.36 -0.22 -21.06
C PRO A 119 -0.25 0.76 -22.06
N GLY A 120 -0.06 2.07 -21.82
CA GLY A 120 -0.62 3.09 -22.69
C GLY A 120 -0.13 2.84 -24.10
N GLU A 121 -0.97 3.15 -25.11
CA GLU A 121 -0.58 3.08 -26.51
C GLU A 121 0.82 3.63 -26.69
N GLU A 122 1.74 2.70 -26.86
CA GLU A 122 3.15 2.94 -27.04
C GLU A 122 3.25 3.65 -28.39
N LYS A 123 3.35 4.98 -28.37
CA LYS A 123 3.86 5.70 -29.53
C LYS A 123 5.31 5.24 -29.68
N SER A 124 5.48 4.15 -30.42
CA SER A 124 6.76 3.50 -30.66
C SER A 124 7.64 4.42 -31.49
N ARG A 125 8.31 5.35 -30.81
CA ARG A 125 9.61 5.79 -31.29
C ARG A 125 10.54 4.61 -31.04
N VAL A 126 11.08 4.06 -32.11
CA VAL A 126 12.06 2.97 -32.03
C VAL A 126 13.24 3.46 -31.21
N SER A 127 13.32 3.03 -29.94
CA SER A 127 14.47 3.27 -29.08
C SER A 127 15.52 2.20 -29.35
N HIS A 128 16.79 2.60 -29.35
CA HIS A 128 17.91 1.71 -29.63
C HIS A 128 18.92 1.72 -28.49
N GLY A 129 19.63 0.60 -28.32
CA GLY A 129 20.72 0.46 -27.37
C GLY A 129 20.27 0.62 -25.92
N LYS A 130 21.02 1.43 -25.16
CA LYS A 130 20.83 1.62 -23.71
C LYS A 130 19.50 2.30 -23.37
N GLU A 131 18.95 3.11 -24.27
CA GLU A 131 17.66 3.80 -24.05
C GLU A 131 16.51 2.80 -23.97
N ARG A 132 16.53 1.76 -24.83
CA ARG A 132 15.52 0.70 -24.80
C ARG A 132 15.54 -0.06 -23.48
N VAL A 133 16.74 -0.33 -22.95
CA VAL A 133 16.90 -1.00 -21.65
C VAL A 133 16.27 -0.16 -20.52
N ILE A 134 16.43 1.17 -20.56
CA ILE A 134 15.78 2.07 -19.59
C ILE A 134 14.26 2.02 -19.71
N GLN A 135 13.72 2.10 -20.93
CA GLN A 135 12.26 2.06 -21.13
C GLN A 135 11.65 0.75 -20.64
N GLU A 136 12.27 -0.38 -20.98
CA GLU A 136 11.84 -1.70 -20.49
C GLU A 136 11.89 -1.77 -18.95
N ALA A 137 12.95 -1.24 -18.34
CA ALA A 137 13.10 -1.22 -16.89
C ALA A 137 12.11 -0.26 -16.19
N ILE A 138 11.75 0.87 -16.81
CA ILE A 138 10.66 1.76 -16.34
C ILE A 138 9.31 1.03 -16.43
N GLY A 139 9.10 0.24 -17.49
CA GLY A 139 7.95 -0.64 -17.63
C GLY A 139 7.81 -1.60 -16.44
N GLU A 140 8.88 -2.31 -16.09
CA GLU A 140 8.90 -3.21 -14.92
C GLU A 140 8.65 -2.48 -13.60
N LEU A 141 9.25 -1.29 -13.41
CA LEU A 141 8.98 -0.44 -12.26
C LEU A 141 7.49 -0.08 -12.14
N LYS A 142 6.84 0.32 -13.24
CA LYS A 142 5.41 0.60 -13.28
C LYS A 142 4.59 -0.63 -12.93
N MET A 143 4.94 -1.77 -13.51
CA MET A 143 4.24 -3.04 -13.30
C MET A 143 4.22 -3.42 -11.81
N ILE A 144 5.39 -3.47 -11.19
CA ILE A 144 5.54 -3.81 -9.77
C ILE A 144 4.92 -2.72 -8.89
N GLY A 145 5.20 -1.45 -9.23
CA GLY A 145 4.65 -0.26 -8.57
C GLY A 145 3.14 -0.29 -8.38
N PHE A 146 2.44 -0.39 -9.50
CA PHE A 146 0.98 -0.36 -9.52
C PHE A 146 0.37 -1.65 -8.99
N TRP A 147 1.01 -2.80 -9.19
CA TRP A 147 0.54 -4.05 -8.61
C TRP A 147 0.60 -4.03 -7.07
N VAL A 148 1.71 -3.60 -6.46
CA VAL A 148 1.83 -3.50 -5.00
C VAL A 148 0.77 -2.55 -4.43
N CYS A 149 0.62 -1.36 -5.01
CA CYS A 149 -0.40 -0.41 -4.58
C CYS A 149 -1.82 -0.94 -4.79
N GLY A 150 -2.08 -1.66 -5.89
CA GLY A 150 -3.37 -2.29 -6.17
C GLY A 150 -3.73 -3.34 -5.12
N VAL A 151 -2.79 -4.22 -4.77
CA VAL A 151 -2.95 -5.21 -3.68
C VAL A 151 -3.35 -4.52 -2.37
N VAL A 152 -2.60 -3.49 -1.97
CA VAL A 152 -2.83 -2.81 -0.69
C VAL A 152 -4.16 -2.07 -0.70
N LEU A 153 -4.45 -1.30 -1.75
CA LEU A 153 -5.71 -0.58 -1.85
C LEU A 153 -6.89 -1.54 -1.87
N SER A 154 -6.80 -2.70 -2.53
CA SER A 154 -7.86 -3.73 -2.48
C SER A 154 -8.11 -4.23 -1.06
N ALA A 155 -7.08 -4.27 -0.20
CA ALA A 155 -7.21 -4.71 1.20
C ALA A 155 -7.93 -3.67 2.06
N LEU A 156 -7.80 -2.41 1.66
CA LEU A 156 -8.35 -1.25 2.34
C LEU A 156 -9.65 -0.77 1.68
N SER A 157 -10.19 -1.54 0.72
CA SER A 157 -11.40 -1.19 -0.03
C SER A 157 -12.46 -2.28 0.10
N ASN A 158 -13.72 -1.86 0.02
CA ASN A 158 -14.88 -2.75 -0.07
C ASN A 158 -15.73 -2.36 -1.29
N GLY A 159 -16.62 -3.26 -1.72
CA GLY A 159 -17.62 -2.99 -2.75
C GLY A 159 -17.01 -2.79 -4.15
N ASP A 160 -17.57 -1.86 -4.92
CA ASP A 160 -17.23 -1.65 -6.34
C ASP A 160 -15.79 -1.14 -6.55
N ASP A 161 -15.25 -0.35 -5.62
CA ASP A 161 -13.87 0.14 -5.68
C ASP A 161 -12.86 -1.03 -5.57
N ALA A 162 -13.17 -2.03 -4.73
CA ALA A 162 -12.34 -3.23 -4.58
C ALA A 162 -12.31 -4.04 -5.88
N LYS A 163 -13.42 -4.08 -6.63
CA LYS A 163 -13.50 -4.74 -7.93
C LYS A 163 -12.64 -4.03 -8.98
N ALA A 164 -12.71 -2.70 -9.05
CA ALA A 164 -11.87 -1.93 -9.98
C ALA A 164 -10.36 -2.12 -9.69
N LEU A 165 -9.98 -2.13 -8.41
CA LEU A 165 -8.62 -2.41 -7.97
C LEU A 165 -8.18 -3.85 -8.24
N LEU A 166 -9.09 -4.81 -8.13
CA LEU A 166 -8.84 -6.20 -8.48
C LEU A 166 -8.60 -6.38 -9.99
N GLU A 167 -9.39 -5.70 -10.82
CA GLU A 167 -9.20 -5.73 -12.28
C GLU A 167 -7.89 -5.04 -12.70
N LEU A 168 -7.55 -3.91 -12.05
CA LEU A 168 -6.24 -3.28 -12.19
C LEU A 168 -5.13 -4.27 -11.84
N ARG A 169 -5.24 -4.92 -10.69
CA ARG A 169 -4.27 -5.90 -10.21
C ARG A 169 -4.09 -7.07 -11.17
N LYS A 170 -5.18 -7.61 -11.74
CA LYS A 170 -5.14 -8.68 -12.75
C LYS A 170 -4.51 -8.23 -14.06
N ALA A 171 -4.84 -7.03 -14.54
CA ALA A 171 -4.25 -6.48 -15.75
C ALA A 171 -2.73 -6.33 -15.64
N MET A 172 -2.24 -6.10 -14.42
CA MET A 172 -0.82 -5.93 -14.11
C MET A 172 -0.14 -7.24 -13.64
N ALA A 173 -0.89 -8.31 -13.41
CA ALA A 173 -0.35 -9.59 -12.96
C ALA A 173 -0.05 -10.50 -14.17
N SER A 174 1.10 -10.31 -14.82
CA SER A 174 1.60 -11.27 -15.80
C SER A 174 2.23 -12.50 -15.10
N GLY A 175 2.13 -13.68 -15.73
CA GLY A 175 2.79 -14.96 -15.39
C GLY A 175 3.23 -15.16 -13.94
N VAL A 176 4.41 -14.66 -13.59
CA VAL A 176 5.07 -14.81 -12.28
C VAL A 176 4.27 -14.15 -11.14
N TYR A 177 3.68 -12.97 -11.40
CA TYR A 177 2.96 -12.21 -10.38
C TYR A 177 1.64 -12.86 -10.01
N SER A 178 1.00 -13.62 -10.91
CA SER A 178 -0.29 -14.30 -10.63
C SER A 178 -0.21 -15.32 -9.48
N SER A 179 0.92 -16.04 -9.35
CA SER A 179 1.14 -17.00 -8.25
C SER A 179 1.41 -16.29 -6.92
N ILE A 180 2.12 -15.16 -6.97
CA ILE A 180 2.36 -14.30 -5.81
C ILE A 180 1.05 -13.64 -5.37
N ASP A 181 0.22 -13.27 -6.35
CA ASP A 181 -1.08 -12.65 -6.17
C ASP A 181 -2.00 -13.46 -5.25
N ALA A 182 -2.19 -14.74 -5.60
CA ALA A 182 -3.04 -15.65 -4.84
C ALA A 182 -2.58 -15.77 -3.38
N LYS A 183 -1.26 -15.93 -3.17
CA LYS A 183 -0.68 -16.09 -1.83
C LYS A 183 -0.77 -14.83 -0.96
N ILE A 184 -0.71 -13.64 -1.57
CA ILE A 184 -0.85 -12.38 -0.85
C ILE A 184 -2.31 -12.07 -0.54
N SER A 185 -3.21 -12.34 -1.49
CA SER A 185 -4.67 -12.20 -1.27
C SER A 185 -5.16 -13.06 -0.10
N GLU A 186 -4.67 -14.30 0.00
CA GLU A 186 -5.01 -15.20 1.11
C GLU A 186 -4.51 -14.68 2.47
N LYS A 187 -3.45 -13.88 2.46
CA LYS A 187 -2.81 -13.34 3.66
C LYS A 187 -3.16 -11.88 3.93
N MET A 188 -4.26 -11.37 3.38
CA MET A 188 -4.66 -9.97 3.56
C MET A 188 -5.06 -9.70 5.03
N ILE A 189 -4.07 -9.35 5.85
CA ILE A 189 -4.18 -9.32 7.32
C ILE A 189 -5.26 -8.31 7.76
N VAL A 190 -5.33 -7.14 7.11
CA VAL A 190 -6.30 -6.08 7.47
C VAL A 190 -7.75 -6.54 7.37
N LEU A 191 -8.12 -7.27 6.29
CA LEU A 191 -9.49 -7.76 6.10
C LEU A 191 -9.87 -8.78 7.18
N LYS A 192 -8.93 -9.67 7.52
CA LYS A 192 -9.14 -10.69 8.56
C LYS A 192 -9.35 -10.04 9.93
N GLU A 193 -8.50 -9.10 10.33
CA GLU A 193 -8.61 -8.42 11.62
C GLU A 193 -9.89 -7.60 11.74
N VAL A 194 -10.28 -6.88 10.68
CA VAL A 194 -11.55 -6.14 10.67
C VAL A 194 -12.73 -7.08 10.79
N LYS A 195 -12.72 -8.23 10.10
CA LYS A 195 -13.76 -9.25 10.25
C LYS A 195 -13.82 -9.74 11.70
N GLU A 196 -12.70 -10.14 12.29
CA GLU A 196 -12.66 -10.62 13.67
C GLU A 196 -13.11 -9.57 14.70
N ILE A 197 -12.81 -8.28 14.46
CA ILE A 197 -13.33 -7.19 15.29
C ILE A 197 -14.85 -7.08 15.12
N ASN A 198 -15.34 -7.13 13.90
CA ASN A 198 -16.77 -6.99 13.61
C ASN A 198 -17.58 -8.15 14.18
N ASP A 199 -17.05 -9.38 14.11
CA ASP A 199 -17.64 -10.57 14.72
C ASP A 199 -17.71 -10.39 16.26
N ALA A 200 -16.62 -9.98 16.91
CA ALA A 200 -16.58 -9.72 18.35
C ALA A 200 -17.52 -8.57 18.78
N VAL A 201 -17.66 -7.53 17.95
CA VAL A 201 -18.66 -6.47 18.16
C VAL A 201 -20.08 -7.04 18.06
N GLY A 202 -20.33 -7.95 17.12
CA GLY A 202 -21.60 -8.68 17.01
C GLY A 202 -21.92 -9.45 18.28
N ASP A 203 -20.96 -10.23 18.80
CA ASP A 203 -21.11 -10.99 20.04
C ASP A 203 -21.39 -10.07 21.23
N LEU A 204 -20.67 -8.95 21.35
CA LEU A 204 -20.92 -7.94 22.37
C LEU A 204 -22.35 -7.36 22.30
N LEU A 205 -22.89 -7.16 21.10
CA LEU A 205 -24.26 -6.68 20.91
C LEU A 205 -25.30 -7.74 21.31
N VAL A 206 -25.03 -9.03 21.06
CA VAL A 206 -25.89 -10.14 21.49
C VAL A 206 -25.93 -10.25 23.00
N VAL A 207 -24.76 -10.34 23.66
CA VAL A 207 -24.65 -10.45 25.14
C VAL A 207 -25.32 -9.27 25.84
N LYS A 208 -25.24 -8.09 25.24
CA LYS A 208 -25.91 -6.90 25.77
C LYS A 208 -27.43 -6.99 25.72
N SER A 209 -27.99 -7.55 24.66
CA SER A 209 -29.44 -7.70 24.49
C SER A 209 -30.06 -8.77 25.40
N SER A 210 -29.22 -9.61 26.00
CA SER A 210 -29.60 -10.59 27.01
C SER A 210 -29.67 -9.93 28.39
N ASP A 211 -30.88 -9.84 28.95
CA ASP A 211 -31.10 -9.44 30.34
C ASP A 211 -30.66 -10.52 31.34
N SER A 212 -30.46 -11.77 30.87
CA SER A 212 -29.97 -12.89 31.68
C SER A 212 -28.45 -12.94 31.82
N ASP A 213 -27.71 -12.23 30.97
CA ASP A 213 -26.24 -12.25 31.00
C ASP A 213 -25.72 -11.32 32.09
N SER A 214 -24.86 -11.87 32.95
CA SER A 214 -24.25 -11.12 34.05
C SER A 214 -23.33 -9.99 33.55
N ASP A 215 -23.16 -8.96 34.37
CA ASP A 215 -22.24 -7.86 34.09
C ASP A 215 -20.79 -8.34 33.86
N ALA A 216 -20.40 -9.48 34.43
CA ALA A 216 -19.10 -10.09 34.19
C ALA A 216 -18.93 -10.55 32.73
N VAL A 217 -19.96 -11.18 32.15
CA VAL A 217 -19.95 -11.65 30.74
C VAL A 217 -19.93 -10.44 29.79
N LYS A 218 -20.69 -9.39 30.10
CA LYS A 218 -20.68 -8.12 29.35
C LYS A 218 -19.31 -7.43 29.40
N ALA A 219 -18.65 -7.45 30.54
CA ALA A 219 -17.32 -6.88 30.71
C ALA A 219 -16.24 -7.69 29.96
N GLU A 220 -16.34 -9.01 29.97
CA GLU A 220 -15.43 -9.91 29.24
C GLU A 220 -15.51 -9.68 27.73
N ALA A 221 -16.72 -9.67 27.15
CA ALA A 221 -16.93 -9.38 25.74
C ALA A 221 -16.38 -7.99 25.35
N ALA A 222 -16.59 -6.97 26.20
CA ALA A 222 -16.05 -5.63 25.95
C ALA A 222 -14.52 -5.57 26.02
N MET A 223 -13.90 -6.36 26.91
CA MET A 223 -12.45 -6.50 27.00
C MET A 223 -11.87 -7.21 25.77
N GLU A 224 -12.57 -8.20 25.22
CA GLU A 224 -12.16 -8.86 23.98
C GLU A 224 -12.13 -7.89 22.79
N VAL A 225 -13.22 -7.11 22.59
CA VAL A 225 -13.26 -6.11 21.52
C VAL A 225 -12.15 -5.08 21.69
N GLU A 226 -11.93 -4.58 22.91
CA GLU A 226 -10.86 -3.63 23.20
C GLU A 226 -9.47 -4.20 22.89
N LYS A 227 -9.21 -5.45 23.27
CA LYS A 227 -7.94 -6.13 22.97
C LYS A 227 -7.71 -6.23 21.46
N LYS A 228 -8.72 -6.64 20.69
CA LYS A 228 -8.64 -6.74 19.22
C LYS A 228 -8.44 -5.36 18.58
N VAL A 229 -9.19 -4.34 19.02
CA VAL A 229 -9.06 -2.95 18.52
C VAL A 229 -7.66 -2.37 18.79
N ASN A 230 -7.07 -2.63 19.95
CA ASN A 230 -5.71 -2.19 20.27
C ASN A 230 -4.65 -2.92 19.43
N GLY A 231 -4.82 -4.23 19.21
CA GLY A 231 -3.97 -5.01 18.32
C GLY A 231 -4.02 -4.49 16.88
N PHE A 232 -5.22 -4.22 16.39
CA PHE A 232 -5.45 -3.65 15.07
C PHE A 232 -4.88 -2.24 14.91
N GLN A 233 -4.94 -1.40 15.94
CA GLN A 233 -4.30 -0.09 15.90
C GLN A 233 -2.80 -0.19 15.66
N LYS A 234 -2.13 -1.07 16.40
CA LYS A 234 -0.68 -1.26 16.23
C LYS A 234 -0.35 -1.67 14.80
N MET A 235 -1.15 -2.55 14.20
CA MET A 235 -1.01 -2.95 12.81
C MET A 235 -1.18 -1.78 11.83
N LEU A 236 -2.19 -0.93 12.03
CA LEU A 236 -2.41 0.25 11.19
C LEU A 236 -1.24 1.25 11.30
N ASP A 237 -0.71 1.44 12.51
CA ASP A 237 0.43 2.34 12.75
C ASP A 237 1.70 1.83 12.07
N ASP A 238 1.96 0.53 12.15
CA ASP A 238 3.10 -0.11 11.48
C ASP A 238 2.97 -0.01 9.96
N LEU A 239 1.76 -0.22 9.42
CA LEU A 239 1.48 -0.06 7.99
C LEU A 239 1.62 1.41 7.53
N SER A 240 1.12 2.38 8.32
CA SER A 240 1.26 3.80 7.99
C SER A 240 2.73 4.20 7.89
N LYS A 241 3.56 3.77 8.84
CA LYS A 241 5.01 4.04 8.81
C LYS A 241 5.68 3.44 7.57
N GLU A 242 5.28 2.24 7.18
CA GLU A 242 5.81 1.59 5.97
C GLU A 242 5.45 2.40 4.71
N VAL A 243 4.20 2.82 4.59
CA VAL A 243 3.72 3.68 3.48
C VAL A 243 4.46 5.01 3.45
N ASP A 244 4.55 5.71 4.59
CA ASP A 244 5.23 7.01 4.70
C ASP A 244 6.73 6.91 4.37
N GLY A 245 7.36 5.81 4.78
CA GLY A 245 8.77 5.53 4.47
C GLY A 245 9.02 5.31 2.98
N VAL A 246 8.15 4.55 2.31
CA VAL A 246 8.24 4.34 0.85
C VAL A 246 7.89 5.61 0.08
N PHE A 247 6.83 6.32 0.48
CA PHE A 247 6.43 7.61 -0.08
C PHE A 247 7.60 8.60 -0.07
N SER A 248 8.25 8.75 1.08
CA SER A 248 9.37 9.67 1.27
C SER A 248 10.54 9.33 0.33
N LYS A 249 10.86 8.04 0.16
CA LYS A 249 11.92 7.59 -0.76
C LYS A 249 11.60 7.93 -2.22
N VAL A 250 10.38 7.65 -2.67
CA VAL A 250 9.95 7.98 -4.05
C VAL A 250 9.97 9.49 -4.29
N MET A 251 9.56 10.29 -3.30
CA MET A 251 9.64 11.75 -3.37
C MET A 251 11.08 12.25 -3.49
N THR A 252 12.00 11.73 -2.67
CA THR A 252 13.42 12.08 -2.74
C THR A 252 14.00 11.77 -4.12
N GLN A 253 13.81 10.56 -4.63
CA GLN A 253 14.31 10.16 -5.95
C GLN A 253 13.74 11.01 -7.09
N ARG A 254 12.44 11.33 -7.02
CA ARG A 254 11.80 12.24 -7.98
C ARG A 254 12.43 13.62 -7.96
N ASN A 255 12.65 14.18 -6.76
CA ASN A 255 13.24 15.51 -6.61
C ASN A 255 14.69 15.55 -7.12
N GLU A 256 15.50 14.56 -6.78
CA GLU A 256 16.87 14.42 -7.28
C GLU A 256 16.90 14.40 -8.82
N LEU A 257 16.01 13.62 -9.45
CA LEU A 257 15.90 13.57 -10.90
C LEU A 257 15.51 14.92 -11.50
N VAL A 258 14.51 15.60 -10.93
CA VAL A 258 14.09 16.95 -11.39
C VAL A 258 15.24 17.94 -11.26
N ASP A 259 16.00 17.88 -10.19
CA ASP A 259 17.12 18.77 -9.93
C ASP A 259 18.26 18.57 -10.93
N CYS A 260 18.55 17.32 -11.35
CA CYS A 260 19.49 17.06 -12.45
C CYS A 260 19.16 17.86 -13.72
N PHE A 261 17.88 18.05 -14.04
CA PHE A 261 17.45 18.83 -15.21
C PHE A 261 17.45 20.34 -14.96
N ARG A 262 17.19 20.80 -13.72
CA ARG A 262 17.25 22.22 -13.37
C ARG A 262 18.68 22.76 -13.44
N PHE A 263 19.64 22.03 -12.88
CA PHE A 263 21.05 22.44 -12.89
C PHE A 263 21.68 22.40 -14.29
N ARG A 264 21.12 21.62 -15.23
CA ARG A 264 21.55 21.61 -16.64
C ARG A 264 21.20 22.89 -17.40
N LYS A 265 20.18 23.64 -16.98
CA LYS A 265 19.72 24.86 -17.67
C LYS A 265 20.43 26.14 -17.23
N GLN A 266 21.31 26.09 -16.23
CA GLN A 266 22.16 27.24 -15.91
C GLN A 266 23.38 27.22 -16.83
N PRO A 267 23.54 28.20 -17.75
CA PRO A 267 24.77 28.29 -18.53
C PRO A 267 25.92 28.51 -17.54
N HIS A 268 27.00 27.75 -17.69
CA HIS A 268 28.28 28.10 -17.10
C HIS A 268 28.57 29.54 -17.48
N LYS A 269 28.45 30.45 -16.52
CA LYS A 269 29.10 31.76 -16.64
C LYS A 269 30.59 31.46 -16.64
N SER A 270 31.15 31.36 -17.84
CA SER A 270 32.59 31.43 -18.06
C SER A 270 33.07 32.74 -17.43
N VAL A 271 33.77 32.61 -16.32
CA VAL A 271 34.53 33.70 -15.71
C VAL A 271 35.64 34.04 -16.71
N VAL A 272 35.55 35.23 -17.30
CA VAL A 272 36.67 35.90 -17.97
C VAL A 272 37.21 36.91 -16.98
#